data_AF-A0A1Z4RK77-F1
#
_entry.id   AF-A0A1Z4RK77-F1
#
_cell.length_a   1.000
_cell.length_b   1.000
_cell.length_c   1.000
_cell.angle_alpha   90.00
_cell.angle_beta   90.00
_cell.angle_gamma   90.00
#
_symmetry.space_group_name_H-M   'P 1'
#
loop_
_entity.id
_entity.type
_entity.pdbx_description
1 polymer ?
#
loop_
_entity_poly.entity_id
_entity_poly.type
_entity_poly.pdbx_seq_one_letter_code
_entity_poly.pdbx_strand_id
1 'polypeptide(L)'
;MFNFVNHKLLRRQQIKYQPIGLVLVVLVWSLTMGLFLSQASTAQTASTTPTSAIGTVDAVPAQYNLGQELYLENCSTCHIAIPPAVFPTQTWKNLLQDSQHYGAQLQPLIDPPRILVWRYLSTFSRSQQPNEQIPYRFANSRYFQALHPQVKLPRPIQASSCVTCHPGASNYNFRSLSKEWE
;
A
#
# COMPACT_ATOMS: atom_id res chain seq x y z
N MET A 1 39.89 7.97 81.19
CA MET A 1 39.07 7.29 80.16
C MET A 1 39.66 7.63 78.79
N PHE A 2 40.50 6.75 78.25
CA PHE A 2 41.04 6.89 76.89
C PHE A 2 40.29 5.92 75.98
N ASN A 3 39.59 6.47 74.99
CA ASN A 3 38.82 5.69 74.03
C ASN A 3 39.70 5.40 72.80
N PHE A 4 39.84 4.12 72.49
CA PHE A 4 40.49 3.63 71.27
C PHE A 4 39.61 3.93 70.06
N VAL A 5 40.16 4.58 69.02
CA VAL A 5 39.58 4.54 67.67
C VAL A 5 40.68 4.19 66.67
N ASN A 6 40.53 3.00 66.09
CA ASN A 6 41.40 2.39 65.11
C ASN A 6 41.06 2.95 63.72
N HIS A 7 41.94 3.75 63.12
CA HIS A 7 41.78 4.14 61.71
C HIS A 7 42.50 3.13 60.81
N LYS A 8 41.73 2.15 60.30
CA LYS A 8 42.18 1.28 59.21
C LYS A 8 42.33 2.13 57.93
N LEU A 9 43.54 2.17 57.40
CA LEU A 9 43.89 2.76 56.11
C LEU A 9 43.06 2.11 54.99
N LEU A 10 42.25 2.90 54.30
CA LEU A 10 41.55 2.49 53.08
C LEU A 10 42.57 2.35 51.95
N ARG A 11 42.98 1.11 51.66
CA ARG A 11 43.83 0.76 50.53
C ARG A 11 43.02 0.89 49.24
N ARG A 12 43.26 1.95 48.48
CA ARG A 12 42.67 2.21 47.16
C ARG A 12 43.20 1.16 46.16
N GLN A 13 42.45 0.07 45.96
CA GLN A 13 42.77 -0.95 44.95
C GLN A 13 42.52 -0.35 43.56
N GLN A 14 43.60 0.03 42.86
CA GLN A 14 43.52 0.36 41.44
C GLN A 14 43.28 -0.93 40.65
N ILE A 15 42.10 -1.06 40.07
CA ILE A 15 41.78 -2.13 39.13
C ILE A 15 42.62 -1.88 37.87
N LYS A 16 43.73 -2.63 37.73
CA LYS A 16 44.49 -2.72 36.50
C LYS A 16 43.65 -3.50 35.47
N TYR A 17 42.81 -2.80 34.73
CA TYR A 17 42.17 -3.36 33.54
C TYR A 17 43.28 -3.68 32.54
N GLN A 18 43.56 -4.98 32.37
CA GLN A 18 44.51 -5.42 31.36
C GLN A 18 43.92 -5.17 29.97
N PRO A 19 44.69 -4.58 29.03
CA PRO A 19 44.17 -4.20 27.70
C PRO A 19 43.61 -5.40 26.93
N ILE A 20 44.07 -6.60 27.25
CA ILE A 20 43.58 -7.87 26.70
C ILE A 20 42.10 -8.11 27.02
N GLY A 21 41.65 -7.77 28.23
CA GLY A 21 40.24 -7.93 28.61
C GLY A 21 39.33 -7.02 27.80
N LEU A 22 39.78 -5.79 27.51
CA LEU A 22 39.05 -4.82 26.70
C LEU A 22 38.93 -5.29 25.24
N VAL A 23 40.01 -5.84 24.68
CA VAL A 23 40.02 -6.42 23.32
C VAL A 23 39.07 -7.62 23.23
N LEU A 24 39.06 -8.51 24.23
CA LEU A 24 38.15 -9.65 24.25
C LEU A 24 36.68 -9.22 24.31
N VAL A 25 36.36 -8.19 25.12
CA VAL A 25 34.99 -7.66 25.20
C VAL A 25 34.55 -7.07 23.86
N VAL A 26 35.41 -6.31 23.17
CA VAL A 26 35.11 -5.72 21.86
C VAL A 26 34.92 -6.81 20.79
N LEU A 27 35.75 -7.86 20.80
CA LEU A 27 35.62 -8.98 19.87
C LEU A 27 34.30 -9.74 20.09
N VAL A 28 33.94 -10.01 21.34
CA VAL A 28 32.66 -10.66 21.67
C VAL A 28 31.48 -9.79 21.22
N TRP A 29 31.52 -8.47 21.48
CA TRP A 29 30.49 -7.54 21.02
C TRP A 29 30.39 -7.45 19.49
N SER A 30 31.52 -7.50 18.79
CA SER A 30 31.53 -7.47 17.32
C SER A 30 30.93 -8.74 16.73
N LEU A 31 31.24 -9.90 17.32
CA LEU A 31 30.68 -11.19 16.91
C LEU A 31 29.18 -11.28 17.20
N THR A 32 28.71 -10.79 18.34
CA THR A 32 27.27 -10.80 18.65
C THR A 32 26.49 -9.86 17.73
N MET A 33 27.01 -8.67 17.42
CA MET A 33 26.38 -7.77 16.45
C MET A 33 26.39 -8.38 15.04
N GLY A 34 27.49 -8.98 14.60
CA GLY A 34 27.58 -9.65 13.29
C GLY A 34 26.58 -10.80 13.13
N LEU A 35 26.41 -11.62 14.17
CA LEU A 35 25.41 -12.69 14.18
C LEU A 35 23.98 -12.16 14.18
N PHE A 36 23.71 -11.03 14.84
CA PHE A 36 22.39 -10.41 14.85
C PHE A 36 22.02 -9.82 13.47
N LEU A 37 22.98 -9.14 12.81
CA LEU A 37 22.82 -8.63 11.45
C LEU A 37 22.66 -9.75 10.40
N SER A 38 23.31 -10.89 10.60
CA SER A 38 23.14 -12.08 9.75
C SER A 38 21.71 -12.63 9.78
N GLN A 39 21.03 -12.58 10.93
CA GLN A 39 19.63 -13.02 11.04
C GLN A 39 18.65 -12.00 10.46
N ALA A 40 19.00 -10.71 10.46
CA ALA A 40 18.19 -9.68 9.80
C ALA A 40 18.26 -9.78 8.27
N SER A 41 19.37 -10.28 7.71
CA SER A 41 19.58 -10.36 6.26
C SER A 41 18.84 -11.54 5.61
N THR A 42 18.57 -12.62 6.35
CA THR A 42 17.76 -13.75 5.85
C THR A 42 16.26 -13.48 5.86
N ALA A 43 15.79 -12.43 6.54
CA ALA A 43 14.38 -12.01 6.50
C ALA A 43 13.99 -11.32 5.17
N GLN A 44 14.95 -10.87 4.35
CA GLN A 44 14.66 -10.19 3.09
C GLN A 44 14.59 -11.11 1.85
N THR A 45 15.06 -12.36 1.93
CA THR A 45 15.13 -13.27 0.76
C THR A 45 14.05 -14.35 0.69
N ALA A 46 13.04 -14.34 1.56
CA ALA A 46 11.96 -15.35 1.52
C ALA A 46 10.55 -14.78 1.72
N SER A 47 10.32 -13.52 1.34
CA SER A 47 8.95 -13.02 1.13
C SER A 47 8.49 -13.32 -0.30
N THR A 48 8.54 -14.59 -0.71
CA THR A 48 7.55 -15.13 -1.64
C THR A 48 6.28 -15.40 -0.83
N THR A 49 5.71 -14.36 -0.23
CA THR A 49 4.26 -14.34 -0.08
C THR A 49 3.76 -14.50 -1.51
N PRO A 50 2.90 -15.48 -1.82
CA PRO A 50 2.18 -15.40 -3.07
C PRO A 50 1.54 -14.02 -3.01
N THR A 51 1.93 -13.13 -3.92
CA THR A 51 1.10 -11.98 -4.25
C THR A 51 -0.23 -12.64 -4.55
N SER A 52 -1.15 -12.67 -3.58
CA SER A 52 -2.54 -13.01 -3.85
C SER A 52 -2.83 -12.17 -5.05
N ALA A 53 -3.00 -12.84 -6.20
CA ALA A 53 -3.16 -12.16 -7.46
C ALA A 53 -4.44 -11.36 -7.30
N ILE A 54 -4.29 -10.11 -6.86
CA ILE A 54 -5.35 -9.13 -6.87
C ILE A 54 -5.83 -9.24 -8.30
N GLY A 55 -7.11 -9.56 -8.49
CA GLY A 55 -7.62 -9.98 -9.79
C GLY A 55 -7.67 -8.84 -10.81
N THR A 56 -6.81 -7.84 -10.66
CA THR A 56 -6.39 -6.85 -11.62
C THR A 56 -5.21 -7.37 -12.46
N VAL A 57 -4.95 -6.75 -13.60
CA VAL A 57 -3.94 -7.26 -14.56
C VAL A 57 -2.51 -7.15 -14.00
N ASP A 58 -2.18 -6.06 -13.32
CA ASP A 58 -0.82 -5.80 -12.85
C ASP A 58 -0.73 -5.89 -11.32
N ALA A 59 0.41 -6.41 -10.84
CA ALA A 59 0.73 -6.39 -9.42
C ALA A 59 1.10 -4.96 -8.98
N VAL A 60 0.59 -4.55 -7.82
CA VAL A 60 0.88 -3.23 -7.24
C VAL A 60 2.19 -3.33 -6.44
N PRO A 61 3.22 -2.51 -6.73
CA PRO A 61 4.46 -2.48 -5.96
C PRO A 61 4.21 -2.07 -4.50
N ALA A 62 4.98 -2.63 -3.57
CA ALA A 62 4.77 -2.49 -2.13
C ALA A 62 4.60 -1.03 -1.64
N GLN A 63 5.31 -0.08 -2.25
CA GLN A 63 5.22 1.35 -1.93
C GLN A 63 3.85 2.00 -2.18
N TYR A 64 2.95 1.32 -2.92
CA TYR A 64 1.59 1.80 -3.22
C TYR A 64 0.50 0.98 -2.52
N ASN A 65 0.85 -0.12 -1.83
CA ASN A 65 -0.13 -1.02 -1.21
C ASN A 65 -1.05 -0.28 -0.22
N LEU A 66 -0.48 0.56 0.65
CA LEU A 66 -1.28 1.33 1.61
C LEU A 66 -2.23 2.31 0.91
N GLY A 67 -1.80 2.93 -0.19
CA GLY A 67 -2.66 3.80 -0.99
C GLY A 67 -3.82 3.04 -1.66
N GLN A 68 -3.56 1.81 -2.10
CA GLN A 68 -4.60 0.92 -2.62
C GLN A 68 -5.57 0.47 -1.52
N GLU A 69 -5.08 0.07 -0.35
CA GLU A 69 -5.90 -0.35 0.77
C GLU A 69 -6.87 0.75 1.19
N LEU A 70 -6.35 1.97 1.40
CA LEU A 70 -7.16 3.14 1.71
C LEU A 70 -8.16 3.46 0.57
N TYR A 71 -7.76 3.26 -0.69
CA TYR A 71 -8.66 3.42 -1.82
C TYR A 71 -9.82 2.41 -1.76
N LEU A 72 -9.55 1.14 -1.51
CA LEU A 72 -10.59 0.11 -1.39
C LEU A 72 -11.50 0.41 -0.20
N GLU A 73 -10.93 0.67 0.98
CA GLU A 73 -11.69 0.97 2.20
C GLU A 73 -12.68 2.13 2.03
N ASN A 74 -12.28 3.18 1.30
CA ASN A 74 -13.09 4.40 1.17
C ASN A 74 -13.93 4.45 -0.10
N CYS A 75 -13.55 3.71 -1.16
CA CYS A 75 -14.21 3.76 -2.47
C CYS A 75 -14.91 2.45 -2.86
N SER A 76 -14.95 1.45 -1.98
CA SER A 76 -15.71 0.20 -2.17
C SER A 76 -16.95 0.06 -1.28
N THR A 77 -17.36 1.12 -0.57
CA THR A 77 -18.44 1.09 0.42
C THR A 77 -19.83 1.23 -0.20
N CYS A 78 -19.99 2.10 -1.20
CA CYS A 78 -21.27 2.35 -1.87
C CYS A 78 -21.42 1.60 -3.21
N HIS A 79 -20.30 1.30 -3.86
CA HIS A 79 -20.21 0.56 -5.11
C HIS A 79 -18.91 -0.23 -5.13
N ILE A 80 -18.71 -1.11 -6.11
CA ILE A 80 -17.40 -1.78 -6.27
C ILE A 80 -16.29 -0.74 -6.51
N ALA A 81 -15.10 -1.00 -6.01
CA ALA A 81 -13.95 -0.17 -6.34
C ALA A 81 -13.60 -0.32 -7.83
N ILE A 82 -13.40 0.81 -8.52
CA ILE A 82 -13.17 0.85 -9.97
C ILE A 82 -11.66 0.86 -10.24
N PRO A 83 -11.14 0.00 -11.14
CA PRO A 83 -9.71 0.02 -11.45
C PRO A 83 -9.24 1.40 -11.96
N PRO A 84 -8.11 1.94 -11.47
CA PRO A 84 -7.63 3.27 -11.84
C PRO A 84 -7.48 3.47 -13.35
N ALA A 85 -7.12 2.42 -14.09
CA ALA A 85 -6.97 2.45 -15.54
C ALA A 85 -8.26 2.78 -16.30
N VAL A 86 -9.43 2.63 -15.68
CA VAL A 86 -10.73 2.93 -16.30
C VAL A 86 -10.88 4.42 -16.65
N PHE A 87 -10.24 5.32 -15.90
CA PHE A 87 -10.33 6.75 -16.12
C PHE A 87 -8.96 7.42 -16.17
N PRO A 88 -8.84 8.58 -16.85
CA PRO A 88 -7.59 9.33 -16.83
C PRO A 88 -7.33 9.96 -15.45
N THR A 89 -6.07 10.28 -15.18
CA THR A 89 -5.62 10.90 -13.92
C THR A 89 -6.42 12.14 -13.55
N GLN A 90 -6.81 12.97 -14.52
CA GLN A 90 -7.64 14.16 -14.33
C GLN A 90 -9.02 13.84 -13.75
N THR A 91 -9.69 12.77 -14.22
CA THR A 91 -10.98 12.36 -13.67
C THR A 91 -10.82 11.99 -12.19
N TRP A 92 -9.82 11.19 -11.85
CA TRP A 92 -9.56 10.79 -10.47
C TRP A 92 -9.25 11.97 -9.55
N LYS A 93 -8.47 12.94 -10.05
CA LYS A 93 -8.18 14.18 -9.31
C LYS A 93 -9.47 14.88 -8.94
N ASN A 94 -10.36 15.06 -9.91
CA ASN A 94 -11.61 15.77 -9.71
C ASN A 94 -12.53 14.99 -8.77
N LEU A 95 -12.65 13.66 -8.93
CA LEU A 95 -13.45 12.81 -8.06
C LEU A 95 -12.98 12.79 -6.60
N LEU A 96 -11.67 12.88 -6.33
CA LEU A 96 -11.16 12.99 -4.96
C LEU A 96 -11.42 14.34 -4.30
N GLN A 97 -11.66 15.38 -5.09
CA GLN A 97 -11.94 16.73 -4.61
C GLN A 97 -13.43 17.03 -4.55
N ASP A 98 -14.24 16.27 -5.28
CA ASP A 98 -15.67 16.47 -5.38
C ASP A 98 -16.41 15.83 -4.21
N SER A 99 -17.09 16.67 -3.43
CA SER A 99 -17.94 16.22 -2.33
C SER A 99 -19.33 15.80 -2.83
N GLN A 100 -19.74 16.23 -4.04
CA GLN A 100 -20.99 15.84 -4.72
C GLN A 100 -20.75 14.62 -5.62
N HIS A 101 -20.77 13.44 -5.04
CA HIS A 101 -20.45 12.19 -5.73
C HIS A 101 -21.70 11.55 -6.36
N TYR A 102 -22.06 11.99 -7.56
CA TYR A 102 -23.18 11.43 -8.35
C TYR A 102 -24.53 11.42 -7.63
N GLY A 103 -24.84 12.51 -6.93
CA GLY A 103 -26.09 12.67 -6.16
C GLY A 103 -25.99 12.19 -4.71
N ALA A 104 -24.83 11.67 -4.29
CA ALA A 104 -24.50 11.46 -2.88
C ALA A 104 -23.56 12.55 -2.37
N GLN A 105 -23.72 12.95 -1.11
CA GLN A 105 -22.76 13.79 -0.42
C GLN A 105 -21.71 12.90 0.25
N LEU A 106 -20.45 13.04 -0.14
CA LEU A 106 -19.32 12.38 0.53
C LEU A 106 -18.58 13.38 1.42
N GLN A 107 -17.97 12.86 2.48
CA GLN A 107 -16.95 13.56 3.22
C GLN A 107 -15.61 13.32 2.52
N PRO A 108 -14.93 14.36 2.00
CA PRO A 108 -13.65 14.17 1.33
C PRO A 108 -12.60 13.60 2.27
N LEU A 109 -11.69 12.80 1.73
CA LEU A 109 -10.50 12.35 2.46
C LEU A 109 -9.67 13.57 2.88
N ILE A 110 -9.20 13.58 4.12
CA ILE A 110 -8.28 14.59 4.64
C ILE A 110 -6.87 13.98 4.63
N ASP A 111 -5.84 14.82 4.55
CA ASP A 111 -4.46 14.37 4.63
C ASP A 111 -4.14 13.77 6.00
N PRO A 112 -3.25 12.77 6.10
CA PRO A 112 -2.45 12.17 5.02
C PRO A 112 -3.13 11.11 4.08
N PRO A 113 -4.22 10.39 4.44
CA PRO A 113 -4.80 9.36 3.58
C PRO A 113 -5.07 9.78 2.13
N ARG A 114 -5.58 11.00 1.93
CA ARG A 114 -5.86 11.53 0.58
C ARG A 114 -4.61 11.55 -0.31
N ILE A 115 -3.44 11.86 0.22
CA ILE A 115 -2.17 11.88 -0.54
C ILE A 115 -1.79 10.47 -0.97
N LEU A 116 -1.96 9.48 -0.08
CA LEU A 116 -1.63 8.09 -0.37
C LEU A 116 -2.56 7.50 -1.44
N VAL A 117 -3.86 7.76 -1.32
CA VAL A 117 -4.87 7.37 -2.33
C VAL A 117 -4.57 8.06 -3.66
N TRP A 118 -4.28 9.37 -3.64
CA TRP A 118 -3.92 10.10 -4.85
C TRP A 118 -2.67 9.53 -5.51
N ARG A 119 -1.63 9.20 -4.74
CA ARG A 119 -0.40 8.60 -5.26
C ARG A 119 -0.66 7.26 -5.94
N TYR A 120 -1.53 6.42 -5.37
CA TYR A 120 -1.99 5.20 -6.01
C TYR A 120 -2.76 5.49 -7.31
N LEU A 121 -3.85 6.26 -7.24
CA LEU A 121 -4.71 6.54 -8.40
C LEU A 121 -3.95 7.21 -9.55
N SER A 122 -3.12 8.21 -9.27
CA SER A 122 -2.34 8.91 -10.30
C SER A 122 -1.29 8.01 -10.96
N THR A 123 -0.73 7.03 -10.24
CA THR A 123 0.28 6.11 -10.79
C THR A 123 -0.35 5.06 -11.72
N PHE A 124 -1.53 4.54 -11.36
CA PHE A 124 -2.17 3.43 -12.09
C PHE A 124 -3.30 3.87 -13.04
N SER A 125 -3.60 5.17 -13.09
CA SER A 125 -4.55 5.73 -14.05
C SER A 125 -3.92 5.96 -15.42
N ARG A 126 -4.76 6.24 -16.41
CA ARG A 126 -4.30 6.48 -17.79
C ARG A 126 -3.96 7.94 -18.01
N SER A 127 -3.07 8.19 -18.96
CA SER A 127 -2.91 9.52 -19.53
C SER A 127 -4.14 9.88 -20.37
N GLN A 128 -4.56 11.13 -20.29
CA GLN A 128 -5.57 11.70 -21.17
C GLN A 128 -4.94 11.98 -22.55
N GLN A 129 -5.66 11.66 -23.63
CA GLN A 129 -5.22 12.06 -24.98
C GLN A 129 -5.51 13.55 -25.24
N PRO A 130 -4.70 14.24 -26.08
CA PRO A 130 -4.86 15.68 -26.32
C PRO A 130 -6.26 16.13 -26.77
N ASN A 131 -6.98 15.27 -27.51
CA ASN A 131 -8.32 15.55 -28.04
C ASN A 131 -9.44 14.77 -27.32
N GLU A 132 -9.14 14.17 -26.17
CA GLU A 132 -10.11 13.42 -25.37
C GLU A 132 -10.70 14.33 -24.29
N GLN A 133 -12.03 14.40 -24.20
CA GLN A 133 -12.69 15.06 -23.07
C GLN A 133 -12.47 14.27 -21.79
N ILE A 134 -12.36 14.94 -20.63
CA ILE A 134 -12.23 14.28 -19.33
C ILE A 134 -13.53 13.51 -19.03
N PRO A 135 -13.53 12.17 -19.07
CA PRO A 135 -14.75 11.40 -18.90
C PRO A 135 -15.08 11.20 -17.42
N TYR A 136 -16.33 11.47 -17.05
CA TYR A 136 -16.88 11.21 -15.69
C TYR A 136 -17.86 10.05 -15.64
N ARG A 137 -18.06 9.33 -16.75
CA ARG A 137 -18.95 8.17 -16.82
C ARG A 137 -18.31 7.09 -17.67
N PHE A 138 -18.57 5.83 -17.35
CA PHE A 138 -18.02 4.67 -18.07
C PHE A 138 -18.30 4.73 -19.56
N ALA A 139 -19.51 5.16 -19.94
CA ALA A 139 -19.93 5.31 -21.32
C ALA A 139 -19.06 6.30 -22.12
N ASN A 140 -18.34 7.20 -21.46
CA ASN A 140 -17.45 8.17 -22.11
C ASN A 140 -15.97 7.79 -21.95
N SER A 141 -15.64 6.75 -21.18
CA SER A 141 -14.26 6.26 -21.07
C SER A 141 -13.90 5.44 -22.30
N ARG A 142 -13.01 5.98 -23.13
CA ARG A 142 -12.46 5.29 -24.29
C ARG A 142 -11.80 3.96 -23.92
N TYR A 143 -11.04 3.94 -22.83
CA TYR A 143 -10.35 2.73 -22.37
C TYR A 143 -11.36 1.64 -21.98
N PHE A 144 -12.40 2.00 -21.25
CA PHE A 144 -13.46 1.07 -20.87
C PHE A 144 -14.17 0.48 -22.10
N GLN A 145 -14.51 1.32 -23.08
CA GLN A 145 -15.12 0.85 -24.34
C GLN A 145 -14.19 -0.08 -25.12
N ALA A 146 -12.89 0.23 -25.19
CA ALA A 146 -11.90 -0.58 -25.90
C ALA A 146 -11.74 -1.99 -25.32
N LEU A 147 -11.99 -2.16 -24.01
CA LEU A 147 -11.98 -3.47 -23.35
C LEU A 147 -13.32 -4.23 -23.46
N HIS A 148 -14.40 -3.57 -23.88
CA HIS A 148 -15.73 -4.19 -24.03
C HIS A 148 -16.31 -4.02 -25.46
N PRO A 149 -15.55 -4.29 -26.54
CA PRO A 149 -15.96 -3.93 -27.90
C PRO A 149 -17.15 -4.74 -28.43
N GLN A 150 -17.41 -5.93 -27.88
CA GLN A 150 -18.45 -6.86 -28.35
C GLN A 150 -19.55 -7.13 -27.31
N VAL A 151 -19.56 -6.39 -26.21
CA VAL A 151 -20.51 -6.59 -25.12
C VAL A 151 -21.64 -5.56 -25.22
N LYS A 152 -22.89 -6.03 -25.16
CA LYS A 152 -24.06 -5.13 -25.05
C LYS A 152 -24.19 -4.62 -23.62
N LEU A 153 -23.69 -3.42 -23.37
CA LEU A 153 -23.74 -2.80 -22.04
C LEU A 153 -25.08 -2.10 -21.78
N PRO A 154 -25.58 -2.12 -20.52
CA PRO A 154 -26.78 -1.40 -20.15
C PRO A 154 -26.57 0.11 -20.29
N ARG A 155 -27.66 0.86 -20.52
CA ARG A 155 -27.64 2.33 -20.61
C ARG A 155 -28.67 2.90 -19.60
N PRO A 156 -28.23 3.60 -18.54
CA PRO A 156 -26.84 3.94 -18.20
C PRO A 156 -26.04 2.73 -17.67
N ILE A 157 -24.71 2.76 -17.85
CA ILE A 157 -23.80 1.79 -17.26
C ILE A 157 -23.62 2.12 -15.78
N GLN A 158 -24.00 1.19 -14.91
CA GLN A 158 -23.90 1.34 -13.46
C GLN A 158 -22.71 0.53 -12.94
N ALA A 159 -21.99 1.03 -11.94
CA ALA A 159 -20.88 0.30 -11.33
C ALA A 159 -21.32 -1.06 -10.74
N SER A 160 -22.56 -1.15 -10.25
CA SER A 160 -23.16 -2.40 -9.77
C SER A 160 -23.34 -3.44 -10.87
N SER A 161 -23.41 -3.06 -12.14
CA SER A 161 -23.62 -4.02 -13.24
C SER A 161 -22.35 -4.79 -13.64
N CYS A 162 -21.17 -4.38 -13.16
CA CYS A 162 -19.92 -5.05 -13.50
C CYS A 162 -19.87 -6.50 -13.00
N VAL A 163 -20.50 -6.80 -11.85
CA VAL A 163 -20.50 -8.16 -11.26
C VAL A 163 -21.27 -9.18 -12.09
N THR A 164 -22.13 -8.72 -13.01
CA THR A 164 -22.92 -9.61 -13.88
C THR A 164 -22.02 -10.43 -14.81
N CYS A 165 -20.97 -9.81 -15.36
CA CYS A 165 -19.99 -10.52 -16.19
C CYS A 165 -18.71 -10.84 -15.41
N HIS A 166 -18.38 -10.06 -14.37
CA HIS A 166 -17.20 -10.24 -13.53
C HIS A 166 -17.57 -10.64 -12.09
N PRO A 167 -17.88 -11.91 -11.80
CA PRO A 167 -18.36 -12.33 -10.48
C PRO A 167 -17.37 -12.03 -9.34
N GLY A 168 -16.08 -11.88 -9.63
CA GLY A 168 -15.06 -11.49 -8.66
C GLY A 168 -14.96 -9.98 -8.37
N ALA A 169 -15.70 -9.12 -9.08
CA ALA A 169 -15.47 -7.67 -9.06
C ALA A 169 -15.68 -7.03 -7.68
N SER A 170 -16.58 -7.57 -6.86
CA SER A 170 -16.77 -7.13 -5.46
C SER A 170 -15.52 -7.33 -4.60
N ASN A 171 -14.68 -8.31 -4.94
CA ASN A 171 -13.39 -8.58 -4.30
C ASN A 171 -12.23 -7.96 -5.09
N TYR A 172 -12.51 -6.91 -5.88
CA TYR A 172 -11.54 -6.24 -6.74
C TYR A 172 -10.85 -7.19 -7.76
N ASN A 173 -11.55 -8.24 -8.17
CA ASN A 173 -11.11 -9.20 -9.18
C ASN A 173 -11.95 -9.07 -10.46
N PHE A 174 -11.38 -8.44 -11.48
CA PHE A 174 -12.00 -8.24 -12.79
C PHE A 174 -11.52 -9.26 -13.84
N ARG A 175 -10.60 -10.16 -13.48
CA ARG A 175 -10.12 -11.23 -14.36
C ARG A 175 -11.10 -12.40 -14.43
N SER A 176 -11.81 -12.68 -13.34
CA SER A 176 -12.84 -13.72 -13.32
C SER A 176 -14.02 -13.30 -14.18
N LEU A 177 -14.43 -14.19 -15.09
CA LEU A 177 -15.56 -14.01 -16.00
C LEU A 177 -16.64 -15.05 -15.69
N SER A 178 -17.90 -14.74 -16.02
CA SER A 178 -18.95 -15.74 -16.05
C SER A 178 -18.75 -16.69 -17.24
N LYS A 179 -19.35 -17.89 -17.18
CA LYS A 179 -19.15 -18.94 -18.20
C LYS A 179 -19.45 -18.50 -19.63
N GLU A 180 -20.34 -17.52 -19.79
CA GLU A 180 -20.71 -16.98 -21.09
C GLU A 180 -19.58 -16.17 -21.75
N TRP A 181 -18.57 -15.77 -20.98
CA TRP A 181 -17.48 -14.88 -21.39
C TRP A 181 -16.07 -15.45 -21.13
N GLU A 182 -15.92 -16.66 -20.60
CA GLU A 182 -14.64 -17.39 -20.50
C GLU A 182 -14.06 -17.71 -21.90
#